data_AF-A0A2I4ALP5-F1
#
_entry.id   AF-A0A2I4ALP5-F1
#
_cell.length_a   1.000
_cell.length_b   1.000
_cell.length_c   1.000
_cell.angle_alpha   90.00
_cell.angle_beta   90.00
_cell.angle_gamma   90.00
#
_symmetry.space_group_name_H-M   'P 1'
#
loop_
_entity.id
_entity.type
_entity.pdbx_description
1 polymer ?
#
loop_
_entity_poly.entity_id
_entity_poly.type
_entity_poly.pdbx_seq_one_letter_code
_entity_poly.pdbx_strand_id
1 'polypeptide(L)'
;MEKDRAATNTPAPPPGGGIYPLIQVADPNGKDGAVMHVFRPWSLMEAQAAVQGVTPYQQDVMKWMVDIYDVIQSYRLNGVEAGQALQSSIGKNWARVRGGYTGRNRDGQPFPYNTDLDSEGITGDYKHQLEAVFEKMKEAFKKKPNYSELNSTKQKQNETVDDFRVRYEEAFKTHSGIPEDDDDMGVYQQQLKQGLVQNAKKELSDWVSKHFVNLPSAGVPQTMEWLKHADRG
;
A
#
# COMPACT_ATOMS: atom_id res chain seq x y z
N MET A 1 6.41 -20.19 -51.00
CA MET A 1 6.95 -19.53 -49.80
C MET A 1 5.95 -18.48 -49.38
N GLU A 2 5.04 -18.90 -48.52
CA GLU A 2 3.93 -18.11 -47.98
C GLU A 2 4.47 -17.41 -46.73
N LYS A 3 4.56 -16.08 -46.75
CA LYS A 3 4.90 -15.30 -45.56
C LYS A 3 3.61 -14.89 -44.89
N ASP A 4 3.34 -15.54 -43.76
CA ASP A 4 2.31 -15.19 -42.80
C ASP A 4 2.27 -13.67 -42.56
N ARG A 5 1.16 -13.06 -42.92
CA ARG A 5 0.82 -11.70 -42.48
C ARG A 5 0.40 -11.81 -41.02
N ALA A 6 1.29 -11.41 -40.12
CA ALA A 6 0.96 -11.17 -38.73
C ALA A 6 -0.21 -10.18 -38.65
N ALA A 7 -1.35 -10.64 -38.14
CA ALA A 7 -2.48 -9.78 -37.82
C ALA A 7 -2.04 -8.79 -36.73
N THR A 8 -1.89 -7.53 -37.10
CA THR A 8 -1.78 -6.41 -36.16
C THR A 8 -3.11 -6.29 -35.43
N ASN A 9 -3.23 -6.96 -34.29
CA ASN A 9 -4.31 -6.76 -33.33
C ASN A 9 -4.14 -5.40 -32.65
N THR A 10 -4.42 -4.32 -33.39
CA THR A 10 -4.61 -3.00 -32.80
C THR A 10 -6.07 -2.97 -32.30
N PRO A 11 -6.33 -2.85 -30.99
CA PRO A 11 -7.70 -2.74 -30.50
C PRO A 11 -8.34 -1.49 -31.11
N ALA A 12 -9.57 -1.64 -31.61
CA ALA A 12 -10.35 -0.52 -32.14
C ALA A 12 -10.54 0.54 -31.04
N PRO A 13 -10.46 1.84 -31.38
CA PRO A 13 -10.74 2.90 -30.42
C PRO A 13 -12.18 2.75 -29.88
N PRO A 14 -12.41 2.99 -28.58
CA PRO A 14 -13.75 2.93 -28.02
C PRO A 14 -14.66 3.97 -28.68
N PRO A 15 -15.94 3.65 -28.93
CA PRO A 15 -16.87 4.60 -29.53
C PRO A 15 -17.22 5.72 -28.54
N GLY A 16 -16.73 6.94 -28.82
CA GLY A 16 -17.29 8.19 -28.30
C GLY A 16 -16.47 8.95 -27.23
N GLY A 17 -16.28 10.25 -27.49
CA GLY A 17 -16.34 11.37 -26.54
C GLY A 17 -15.32 11.55 -25.42
N GLY A 18 -14.57 10.52 -25.02
CA GLY A 18 -13.59 10.62 -23.94
C GLY A 18 -12.27 11.25 -24.38
N ILE A 19 -11.66 12.10 -23.53
CA ILE A 19 -10.27 12.54 -23.68
C ILE A 19 -9.38 11.39 -23.17
N TYR A 20 -8.92 10.55 -24.09
CA TYR A 20 -7.91 9.54 -23.78
C TYR A 20 -6.52 10.18 -23.86
N PRO A 21 -5.54 9.75 -23.04
CA PRO A 21 -4.16 10.15 -23.25
C PRO A 21 -3.70 9.60 -24.62
N LEU A 22 -3.67 10.47 -25.61
CA LEU A 22 -3.23 10.15 -26.96
C LEU A 22 -1.73 10.37 -27.04
N ILE A 23 -1.00 9.37 -27.52
CA ILE A 23 0.41 9.55 -27.85
C ILE A 23 0.52 10.03 -29.30
N GLN A 24 1.43 10.97 -29.52
CA GLN A 24 1.77 11.45 -30.86
C GLN A 24 2.77 10.47 -31.48
N VAL A 25 2.39 9.84 -32.58
CA VAL A 25 3.24 8.94 -33.36
C VAL A 25 3.36 9.43 -34.79
N ALA A 26 4.42 9.04 -35.50
CA ALA A 26 4.54 9.32 -36.92
C ALA A 26 3.36 8.68 -37.67
N ASP A 27 2.70 9.45 -38.52
CA ASP A 27 1.62 8.95 -39.38
C ASP A 27 2.24 8.19 -40.58
N PRO A 28 2.12 6.86 -40.65
CA PRO A 28 2.72 6.07 -41.72
C PRO A 28 2.08 6.32 -43.09
N ASN A 29 0.91 6.97 -43.14
CA ASN A 29 0.20 7.32 -44.37
C ASN A 29 0.22 8.84 -44.63
N GLY A 30 0.85 9.62 -43.75
CA GLY A 30 0.95 11.06 -43.85
C GLY A 30 2.16 11.53 -44.66
N LYS A 31 2.25 12.85 -44.88
CA LYS A 31 3.45 13.48 -45.46
C LYS A 31 4.64 13.36 -44.49
N ASP A 32 5.88 13.56 -44.95
CA ASP A 32 7.05 13.59 -44.06
C ASP A 32 6.84 14.55 -42.89
N GLY A 33 6.98 14.04 -41.66
CA GLY A 33 6.73 14.78 -40.42
C GLY A 33 5.27 14.84 -39.96
N ALA A 34 4.35 14.19 -40.68
CA ALA A 34 2.97 14.05 -40.24
C ALA A 34 2.89 13.16 -38.99
N VAL A 35 2.01 13.56 -38.08
CA VAL A 35 1.81 12.90 -36.80
C VAL A 35 0.35 12.55 -36.62
N MET A 36 0.10 11.35 -36.10
CA MET A 36 -1.24 10.90 -35.73
C MET A 36 -1.29 10.68 -34.21
N HIS A 37 -2.47 10.92 -33.63
CA HIS A 37 -2.73 10.75 -32.22
C HIS A 37 -3.38 9.39 -32.00
N VAL A 38 -2.69 8.49 -31.32
CA VAL A 38 -3.12 7.09 -31.16
C VAL A 38 -3.38 6.78 -29.70
N PHE A 39 -4.49 6.11 -29.45
CA PHE A 39 -4.72 5.44 -28.18
C PHE A 39 -3.78 4.24 -28.07
N ARG A 40 -2.84 4.30 -27.14
CA ARG A 40 -1.95 3.17 -26.82
C ARG A 40 -2.23 2.72 -25.38
N PRO A 41 -2.85 1.54 -25.18
CA PRO A 41 -2.99 1.00 -23.84
C PRO A 41 -1.61 0.71 -23.24
N TRP A 42 -1.50 0.78 -21.91
CA TRP A 42 -0.27 0.36 -21.24
C TRP A 42 0.15 -1.07 -21.60
N SER A 43 1.44 -1.22 -21.84
CA SER A 43 2.11 -2.52 -21.83
C SER A 43 2.36 -2.97 -20.40
N LEU A 44 2.55 -4.29 -20.22
CA LEU A 44 2.93 -4.85 -18.93
C LEU A 44 4.24 -4.24 -18.39
N MET A 45 5.18 -3.88 -19.26
CA MET A 45 6.45 -3.27 -18.89
C MET A 45 6.26 -1.86 -18.31
N GLU A 46 5.34 -1.07 -18.88
CA GLU A 46 5.00 0.26 -18.36
C GLU A 46 4.29 0.15 -17.02
N ALA A 47 3.36 -0.81 -16.88
CA ALA A 47 2.73 -1.09 -15.60
C ALA A 47 3.75 -1.48 -14.52
N GLN A 48 4.73 -2.33 -14.86
CA GLN A 48 5.81 -2.71 -13.95
C GLN A 48 6.68 -1.53 -13.55
N ALA A 49 7.04 -0.65 -14.50
CA ALA A 49 7.82 0.55 -14.22
C ALA A 49 7.07 1.52 -13.31
N ALA A 50 5.79 1.76 -13.56
CA ALA A 50 4.97 2.68 -12.78
C ALA A 50 4.79 2.24 -11.31
N VAL A 51 4.77 0.92 -11.05
CA VAL A 51 4.60 0.40 -9.69
C VAL A 51 5.91 0.17 -8.93
N GLN A 52 7.07 0.51 -9.48
CA GLN A 52 8.36 0.33 -8.79
C GLN A 52 8.45 1.14 -7.49
N GLY A 53 7.80 2.31 -7.43
CA GLY A 53 7.76 3.17 -6.24
C GLY A 53 6.66 2.84 -5.24
N VAL A 54 5.80 1.85 -5.53
CA VAL A 54 4.67 1.49 -4.66
C VAL A 54 5.17 0.71 -3.44
N THR A 55 4.73 1.11 -2.24
CA THR A 55 5.06 0.41 -0.99
C THR A 55 4.64 -1.06 -1.07
N PRO A 56 5.52 -2.04 -0.78
CA PRO A 56 5.13 -3.45 -0.79
C PRO A 56 3.99 -3.75 0.19
N TYR A 57 2.93 -4.42 -0.26
CA TYR A 57 1.76 -4.71 0.59
C TYR A 57 2.07 -5.57 1.81
N GLN A 58 3.17 -6.32 1.82
CA GLN A 58 3.63 -7.08 2.97
C GLN A 58 4.11 -6.17 4.12
N GLN A 59 4.61 -4.97 3.80
CA GLN A 59 5.02 -3.97 4.79
C GLN A 59 3.79 -3.24 5.33
N ASP A 60 2.96 -2.74 4.42
CA ASP A 60 1.74 -2.01 4.76
C ASP A 60 0.72 -2.07 3.62
N VAL A 61 -0.36 -2.82 3.84
CA VAL A 61 -1.46 -2.95 2.87
C VAL A 61 -2.18 -1.61 2.67
N MET A 62 -2.33 -0.80 3.72
CA MET A 62 -3.04 0.47 3.64
C MET A 62 -2.22 1.48 2.84
N LYS A 63 -0.91 1.57 3.09
CA LYS A 63 -0.02 2.42 2.30
C LYS A 63 0.08 1.95 0.84
N TRP A 64 0.16 0.63 0.61
CA TRP A 64 0.12 0.05 -0.73
C TRP A 64 -1.16 0.45 -1.49
N MET A 65 -2.33 0.43 -0.83
CA MET A 65 -3.59 0.85 -1.45
C MET A 65 -3.56 2.32 -1.88
N VAL A 66 -3.06 3.20 -1.02
CA VAL A 66 -2.91 4.64 -1.33
C VAL A 66 -1.98 4.83 -2.52
N ASP A 67 -0.81 4.18 -2.50
CA ASP A 67 0.18 4.30 -3.57
C ASP A 67 -0.35 3.82 -4.92
N ILE A 68 -1.11 2.72 -4.94
CA ILE A 68 -1.78 2.25 -6.16
C ILE A 68 -2.83 3.24 -6.64
N TYR A 69 -3.60 3.82 -5.73
CA TYR A 69 -4.58 4.83 -6.08
C TYR A 69 -3.89 6.06 -6.71
N ASP A 70 -2.79 6.51 -6.13
CA ASP A 70 -2.00 7.63 -6.63
C ASP A 70 -1.39 7.33 -8.01
N VAL A 71 -0.94 6.11 -8.27
CA VAL A 71 -0.53 5.67 -9.62
C VAL A 71 -1.70 5.77 -10.59
N ILE A 72 -2.89 5.27 -10.24
CA ILE A 72 -4.08 5.34 -11.11
C ILE A 72 -4.45 6.78 -11.43
N GLN A 73 -4.42 7.67 -10.43
CA GLN A 73 -4.74 9.09 -10.60
C GLN A 73 -3.68 9.83 -11.42
N SER A 74 -2.40 9.63 -11.11
CA SER A 74 -1.29 10.32 -11.77
C SER A 74 -1.19 10.00 -13.26
N TYR A 75 -1.45 8.75 -13.61
CA TYR A 75 -1.40 8.29 -15.00
C TYR A 75 -2.77 8.18 -15.67
N ARG A 76 -3.85 8.55 -14.95
CA ARG A 76 -5.24 8.53 -15.43
C ARG A 76 -5.63 7.18 -16.03
N LEU A 77 -5.31 6.10 -15.31
CA LEU A 77 -5.43 4.73 -15.82
C LEU A 77 -6.89 4.31 -15.99
N ASN A 78 -7.20 3.74 -17.16
CA ASN A 78 -8.46 3.04 -17.37
C ASN A 78 -8.49 1.72 -16.59
N GLY A 79 -9.65 1.08 -16.50
CA GLY A 79 -9.82 -0.14 -15.70
C GLY A 79 -8.92 -1.32 -16.10
N VAL A 80 -8.55 -1.44 -17.38
CA VAL A 80 -7.64 -2.53 -17.81
C VAL A 80 -6.20 -2.24 -17.40
N GLU A 81 -5.76 -0.98 -17.54
CA GLU A 81 -4.42 -0.54 -17.19
C GLU A 81 -4.19 -0.58 -15.67
N ALA A 82 -5.18 -0.15 -14.89
CA ALA A 82 -5.16 -0.34 -13.44
C ALA A 82 -5.08 -1.82 -13.04
N GLY A 83 -5.78 -2.70 -13.77
CA GLY A 83 -5.65 -4.14 -13.61
C GLY A 83 -4.23 -4.66 -13.84
N GLN A 84 -3.54 -4.15 -14.85
CA GLN A 84 -2.13 -4.49 -15.12
C GLN A 84 -1.20 -3.95 -14.02
N ALA A 85 -1.42 -2.73 -13.53
CA ALA A 85 -0.66 -2.15 -12.42
C ALA A 85 -0.84 -2.98 -11.14
N LEU A 86 -2.09 -3.31 -10.79
CA LEU A 86 -2.41 -4.20 -9.67
C LEU A 86 -1.74 -5.56 -9.81
N GLN A 87 -1.86 -6.21 -10.96
CA GLN A 87 -1.24 -7.51 -11.21
C GLN A 87 0.29 -7.43 -11.10
N SER A 88 0.89 -6.35 -11.59
CA SER A 88 2.35 -6.13 -11.56
C SER A 88 2.85 -5.92 -10.13
N SER A 89 2.10 -5.18 -9.32
CA SER A 89 2.44 -4.89 -7.92
C SER A 89 2.20 -6.09 -6.99
N ILE A 90 1.08 -6.81 -7.17
CA ILE A 90 0.70 -7.95 -6.29
C ILE A 90 1.42 -9.24 -6.69
N GLY A 91 1.74 -9.39 -7.99
CA GLY A 91 2.40 -10.55 -8.56
C GLY A 91 1.55 -11.83 -8.41
N LYS A 92 2.18 -12.93 -7.98
CA LYS A 92 1.54 -14.26 -7.88
C LYS A 92 0.27 -14.28 -7.01
N ASN A 93 0.16 -13.37 -6.05
CA ASN A 93 -0.98 -13.30 -5.15
C ASN A 93 -2.21 -12.65 -5.79
N TRP A 94 -2.09 -12.13 -7.02
CA TRP A 94 -3.19 -11.50 -7.75
C TRP A 94 -4.41 -12.42 -7.88
N ALA A 95 -4.19 -13.70 -8.20
CA ALA A 95 -5.27 -14.68 -8.32
C ALA A 95 -6.11 -14.82 -7.04
N ARG A 96 -5.51 -14.58 -5.86
CA ARG A 96 -6.18 -14.68 -4.56
C ARG A 96 -7.11 -13.49 -4.28
N VAL A 97 -6.77 -12.32 -4.79
CA VAL A 97 -7.44 -11.05 -4.43
C VAL A 97 -8.20 -10.41 -5.58
N ARG A 98 -7.94 -10.77 -6.84
CA ARG A 98 -8.61 -10.21 -8.02
C ARG A 98 -10.14 -10.28 -7.94
N GLY A 99 -10.68 -11.34 -7.34
CA GLY A 99 -12.12 -11.59 -7.33
C GLY A 99 -12.74 -11.48 -8.72
N GLY A 100 -13.78 -10.65 -8.82
CA GLY A 100 -14.47 -10.33 -10.07
C GLY A 100 -13.89 -9.15 -10.85
N TYR A 101 -12.72 -8.64 -10.48
CA TYR A 101 -12.10 -7.53 -11.20
C TYR A 101 -11.77 -7.94 -12.64
N THR A 102 -12.34 -7.21 -13.59
CA THR A 102 -12.06 -7.36 -15.02
C THR A 102 -11.52 -6.07 -15.63
N GLY A 103 -11.72 -4.93 -14.96
CA GLY A 103 -11.40 -3.62 -15.50
C GLY A 103 -12.30 -3.21 -16.67
N ARG A 104 -13.40 -3.96 -16.90
CA ARG A 104 -14.31 -3.80 -18.03
C ARG A 104 -15.77 -3.76 -17.60
N ASN A 105 -16.57 -2.99 -18.33
CA ASN A 105 -18.02 -2.94 -18.18
C ASN A 105 -18.71 -4.18 -18.77
N ARG A 106 -20.05 -4.22 -18.69
CA ARG A 106 -20.87 -5.34 -19.18
C ARG A 106 -20.75 -5.58 -20.70
N ASP A 107 -20.45 -4.53 -21.46
CA ASP A 107 -20.26 -4.58 -22.91
C ASP A 107 -18.82 -4.98 -23.29
N GLY A 108 -17.97 -5.29 -22.31
CA GLY A 108 -16.58 -5.67 -22.50
C GLY A 108 -15.64 -4.50 -22.78
N GLN A 109 -16.12 -3.25 -22.69
CA GLN A 109 -15.28 -2.06 -22.85
C GLN A 109 -14.51 -1.76 -21.56
N PRO A 110 -13.24 -1.31 -21.62
CA PRO A 110 -12.51 -0.85 -20.44
C PRO A 110 -13.29 0.26 -19.72
N PHE A 111 -13.26 0.25 -18.38
CA PHE A 111 -13.81 1.40 -17.65
C PHE A 111 -12.97 2.65 -17.92
N PRO A 112 -13.57 3.77 -18.31
CA PRO A 112 -12.83 5.01 -18.53
C PRO A 112 -12.34 5.59 -17.21
N TYR A 113 -11.19 6.26 -17.25
CA TYR A 113 -10.86 7.26 -16.24
C TYR A 113 -11.65 8.52 -16.58
N ASN A 114 -12.47 9.01 -15.65
CA ASN A 114 -13.29 10.17 -15.92
C ASN A 114 -12.46 11.45 -15.87
N THR A 115 -12.60 12.30 -16.88
CA THR A 115 -11.91 13.60 -16.99
C THR A 115 -12.87 14.78 -16.89
N ASP A 116 -14.16 14.52 -16.65
CA ASP A 116 -15.16 15.58 -16.52
C ASP A 116 -14.91 16.37 -15.22
N LEU A 117 -14.98 17.69 -15.30
CA LEU A 117 -14.66 18.61 -14.20
C LEU A 117 -15.45 18.31 -12.92
N ASP A 118 -16.70 17.84 -13.06
CA ASP A 118 -17.59 17.58 -11.92
C ASP A 118 -17.44 16.16 -11.34
N SER A 119 -16.64 15.29 -11.98
CA SER A 119 -16.49 13.89 -11.57
C SER A 119 -15.17 13.26 -12.02
N GLU A 120 -14.07 14.03 -11.97
CA GLU A 120 -12.73 13.58 -12.35
C GLU A 120 -12.28 12.41 -11.46
N GLY A 121 -11.71 11.37 -12.09
CA GLY A 121 -11.20 10.19 -11.41
C GLY A 121 -11.96 8.91 -11.73
N ILE A 122 -11.85 7.94 -10.82
CA ILE A 122 -12.52 6.65 -10.95
C ILE A 122 -13.93 6.73 -10.35
N THR A 123 -14.95 6.32 -11.10
CA THR A 123 -16.36 6.47 -10.71
C THR A 123 -17.14 5.18 -10.94
N GLY A 124 -18.33 5.08 -10.32
CA GLY A 124 -19.29 3.99 -10.53
C GLY A 124 -18.70 2.59 -10.40
N ASP A 125 -19.03 1.74 -11.38
CA ASP A 125 -18.62 0.32 -11.42
C ASP A 125 -17.09 0.12 -11.41
N TYR A 126 -16.32 1.08 -11.94
CA TYR A 126 -14.87 1.02 -11.88
C TYR A 126 -14.39 1.12 -10.43
N LYS A 127 -14.85 2.14 -9.70
CA LYS A 127 -14.52 2.34 -8.30
C LYS A 127 -14.95 1.13 -7.47
N HIS A 128 -16.14 0.59 -7.70
CA HIS A 128 -16.62 -0.60 -7.00
C HIS A 128 -15.75 -1.84 -7.23
N GLN A 129 -15.33 -2.11 -8.48
CA GLN A 129 -14.43 -3.24 -8.74
C GLN A 129 -13.06 -3.04 -8.05
N LEU A 130 -12.52 -1.82 -8.08
CA LEU A 130 -11.23 -1.53 -7.44
C LEU A 130 -11.30 -1.68 -5.92
N GLU A 131 -12.33 -1.12 -5.29
CA GLU A 131 -12.56 -1.24 -3.84
C GLU A 131 -12.71 -2.71 -3.41
N ALA A 132 -13.36 -3.54 -4.21
CA ALA A 132 -13.48 -4.97 -3.93
C ALA A 132 -12.11 -5.70 -3.90
N VAL A 133 -11.15 -5.27 -4.73
CA VAL A 133 -9.77 -5.78 -4.67
C VAL A 133 -9.08 -5.31 -3.38
N PHE A 134 -9.26 -4.04 -3.03
CA PHE A 134 -8.67 -3.45 -1.83
C PHE A 134 -9.17 -4.12 -0.54
N GLU A 135 -10.47 -4.37 -0.42
CA GLU A 135 -11.01 -5.09 0.73
C GLU A 135 -10.46 -6.52 0.81
N LYS A 136 -10.36 -7.22 -0.32
CA LYS A 136 -9.73 -8.55 -0.34
C LYS A 136 -8.26 -8.53 0.03
N MET A 137 -7.53 -7.47 -0.34
CA MET A 137 -6.14 -7.28 0.10
C MET A 137 -6.07 -7.10 1.60
N LYS A 138 -6.94 -6.25 2.19
CA LYS A 138 -7.02 -6.07 3.65
C LYS A 138 -7.34 -7.39 4.36
N GLU A 139 -8.28 -8.18 3.85
CA GLU A 139 -8.66 -9.46 4.45
C GLU A 139 -7.55 -10.51 4.32
N ALA A 140 -6.98 -10.67 3.12
CA ALA A 140 -6.00 -11.70 2.83
C ALA A 140 -4.64 -11.45 3.48
N PHE A 141 -4.27 -10.18 3.65
CA PHE A 141 -2.97 -9.73 4.14
C PHE A 141 -3.06 -8.85 5.38
N LYS A 142 -4.16 -8.96 6.13
CA LYS A 142 -4.28 -8.35 7.46
C LYS A 142 -3.02 -8.69 8.26
N LYS A 143 -2.32 -7.68 8.78
CA LYS A 143 -1.21 -7.88 9.73
C LYS A 143 -1.76 -8.73 10.87
N LYS A 144 -1.38 -10.01 10.89
CA LYS A 144 -1.72 -10.90 12.01
C LYS A 144 -0.77 -10.55 13.14
N PRO A 145 -1.28 -10.32 14.35
CA PRO A 145 -0.43 -10.12 15.50
C PRO A 145 0.55 -11.29 15.65
N ASN A 146 1.84 -11.00 15.70
CA ASN A 146 2.88 -11.97 16.01
C ASN A 146 3.49 -11.62 17.37
N TYR A 147 2.73 -11.91 18.43
CA TYR A 147 3.17 -11.67 19.80
C TYR A 147 4.39 -12.50 20.21
N SER A 148 4.68 -13.60 19.48
CA SER A 148 5.90 -14.39 19.72
C SER A 148 7.14 -13.56 19.38
N GLU A 149 7.14 -12.84 18.26
CA GLU A 149 8.26 -11.97 17.88
C GLU A 149 8.32 -10.69 18.74
N LEU A 150 7.18 -10.16 19.18
CA LEU A 150 7.19 -9.05 20.12
C LEU A 150 7.82 -9.44 21.46
N ASN A 151 7.46 -10.62 21.97
CA ASN A 151 8.00 -11.13 23.23
C ASN A 151 9.44 -11.62 23.13
N SER A 152 9.95 -11.89 21.91
CA SER A 152 11.38 -12.20 21.67
C SER A 152 12.23 -10.92 21.62
N THR A 153 11.62 -9.78 21.32
CA THR A 153 12.24 -8.44 21.23
C THR A 153 12.47 -7.86 22.64
N LYS A 154 13.14 -8.60 23.53
CA LYS A 154 13.49 -8.11 24.88
C LYS A 154 14.72 -7.20 24.84
N GLN A 155 14.82 -6.27 25.79
CA GLN A 155 16.02 -5.48 26.00
C GLN A 155 17.20 -6.40 26.31
N LYS A 156 18.29 -6.25 25.55
CA LYS A 156 19.52 -7.04 25.77
C LYS A 156 20.28 -6.51 26.99
N GLN A 157 21.13 -7.34 27.57
CA GLN A 157 21.86 -7.00 28.80
C GLN A 157 22.72 -5.73 28.66
N ASN A 158 23.35 -5.55 27.51
CA ASN A 158 24.23 -4.41 27.22
C ASN A 158 23.57 -3.32 26.34
N GLU A 159 22.25 -3.39 26.14
CA GLU A 159 21.52 -2.44 25.32
C GLU A 159 20.95 -1.32 26.20
N THR A 160 21.09 -0.07 25.74
CA THR A 160 20.51 1.08 26.42
C THR A 160 18.99 1.07 26.29
N VAL A 161 18.32 1.81 27.17
CA VAL A 161 16.86 1.95 27.13
C VAL A 161 16.39 2.61 25.81
N ASP A 162 17.16 3.56 25.27
CA ASP A 162 16.82 4.25 24.01
C ASP A 162 17.00 3.35 22.79
N ASP A 163 18.09 2.57 22.71
CA ASP A 163 18.31 1.62 21.61
C ASP A 163 17.23 0.53 21.60
N PHE A 164 16.89 0.03 22.78
CA PHE A 164 15.80 -0.93 22.96
C PHE A 164 14.46 -0.36 22.49
N ARG A 165 14.15 0.88 22.86
CA ARG A 165 12.91 1.56 22.48
C ARG A 165 12.74 1.59 20.97
N VAL A 166 13.75 2.07 20.24
CA VAL A 166 13.69 2.18 18.77
C VAL A 166 13.43 0.82 18.14
N ARG A 167 14.18 -0.21 18.57
CA ARG A 167 14.03 -1.57 18.07
C ARG A 167 12.66 -2.17 18.40
N TYR A 168 12.14 -1.92 19.60
CA TYR A 168 10.84 -2.41 20.01
C TYR A 168 9.69 -1.71 19.29
N GLU A 169 9.78 -0.39 19.07
CA GLU A 169 8.79 0.38 18.29
C GLU A 169 8.69 -0.14 16.85
N GLU A 170 9.82 -0.43 16.20
CA GLU A 170 9.84 -1.05 14.87
C GLU A 170 9.19 -2.45 14.86
N ALA A 171 9.54 -3.28 15.85
CA ALA A 171 8.95 -4.61 15.99
C ALA A 171 7.43 -4.50 16.25
N PHE A 172 7.01 -3.57 17.10
CA PHE A 172 5.60 -3.32 17.45
C PHE A 172 4.79 -2.86 16.24
N LYS A 173 5.30 -1.91 15.47
CA LYS A 173 4.69 -1.46 14.20
C LYS A 173 4.53 -2.58 13.18
N THR A 174 5.45 -3.55 13.21
CA THR A 174 5.45 -4.68 12.28
C THR A 174 4.53 -5.82 12.74
N HIS A 175 4.55 -6.14 14.03
CA HIS A 175 4.01 -7.39 14.57
C HIS A 175 2.81 -7.22 15.51
N SER A 176 2.45 -6.02 15.96
CA SER A 176 1.30 -5.84 16.86
C SER A 176 -0.04 -6.14 16.18
N GLY A 177 -0.12 -5.92 14.87
CA GLY A 177 -1.39 -5.94 14.12
C GLY A 177 -2.34 -4.80 14.50
N ILE A 178 -1.86 -3.80 15.25
CA ILE A 178 -2.61 -2.61 15.65
C ILE A 178 -2.25 -1.47 14.68
N PRO A 179 -3.24 -0.73 14.13
CA PRO A 179 -2.97 0.47 13.36
C PRO A 179 -2.22 1.51 14.19
N GLU A 180 -1.24 2.18 13.59
CA GLU A 180 -0.52 3.27 14.23
C GLU A 180 -1.47 4.46 14.49
N ASP A 181 -1.35 5.05 15.67
CA ASP A 181 -2.15 6.17 16.14
C ASP A 181 -1.28 7.04 17.06
N ASP A 182 -1.44 8.36 16.92
CA ASP A 182 -0.70 9.38 17.67
C ASP A 182 -1.45 9.85 18.92
N ASP A 183 -2.69 9.37 19.17
CA ASP A 183 -3.36 9.58 20.45
C ASP A 183 -2.61 8.83 21.56
N ASP A 184 -1.98 9.58 22.48
CA ASP A 184 -1.28 9.06 23.66
C ASP A 184 -2.11 8.09 24.50
N MET A 185 -3.44 8.27 24.50
CA MET A 185 -4.39 7.41 25.21
C MET A 185 -5.06 6.39 24.30
N GLY A 186 -4.74 6.42 23.01
CA GLY A 186 -5.17 5.46 22.00
C GLY A 186 -4.63 4.06 22.25
N VAL A 187 -5.29 3.07 21.65
CA VAL A 187 -4.97 1.65 21.84
C VAL A 187 -3.52 1.34 21.44
N TYR A 188 -3.04 1.94 20.35
CA TYR A 188 -1.67 1.74 19.87
C TYR A 188 -0.63 2.19 20.91
N GLN A 189 -0.72 3.44 21.37
CA GLN A 189 0.24 4.01 22.33
C GLN A 189 0.20 3.30 23.68
N GLN A 190 -0.99 2.93 24.17
CA GLN A 190 -1.12 2.22 25.44
C GLN A 190 -0.56 0.79 25.37
N GLN A 191 -0.77 0.08 24.27
CA GLN A 191 -0.23 -1.26 24.07
C GLN A 191 1.29 -1.23 23.83
N LEU A 192 1.79 -0.24 23.09
CA LEU A 192 3.22 -0.01 22.92
C LEU A 192 3.90 0.25 24.27
N LYS A 193 3.34 1.15 25.09
CA LYS A 193 3.81 1.42 26.45
C LYS A 193 3.89 0.15 27.30
N GLN A 194 2.82 -0.65 27.32
CA GLN A 194 2.79 -1.90 28.08
C GLN A 194 3.86 -2.88 27.59
N GLY A 195 4.01 -3.01 26.26
CA GLY A 195 5.02 -3.84 25.64
C GLY A 195 6.46 -3.43 26.00
N LEU A 196 6.75 -2.13 25.96
CA LEU A 196 8.05 -1.56 26.33
C LEU A 196 8.42 -1.87 27.78
N VAL A 197 7.48 -1.69 28.72
CA VAL A 197 7.71 -2.03 30.14
C VAL A 197 7.94 -3.54 30.30
N GLN A 198 7.06 -4.37 29.74
CA GLN A 198 7.12 -5.83 29.90
C GLN A 198 8.37 -6.47 29.27
N ASN A 199 8.91 -5.89 28.20
CA ASN A 199 10.05 -6.41 27.47
C ASN A 199 11.37 -5.70 27.80
N ALA A 200 11.35 -4.69 28.67
CA ALA A 200 12.56 -4.14 29.27
C ALA A 200 13.28 -5.20 30.12
N LYS A 201 14.51 -4.92 30.54
CA LYS A 201 15.21 -5.76 31.54
C LYS A 201 14.30 -5.91 32.75
N LYS A 202 14.20 -7.14 33.28
CA LYS A 202 13.26 -7.48 34.36
C LYS A 202 13.39 -6.53 35.56
N GLU A 203 14.60 -6.19 35.95
CA GLU A 203 14.88 -5.29 37.07
C GLU A 203 14.30 -3.88 36.86
N LEU A 204 14.40 -3.36 35.64
CA LEU A 204 13.84 -2.05 35.26
C LEU A 204 12.31 -2.10 35.23
N SER A 205 11.74 -3.16 34.64
CA SER A 205 10.30 -3.38 34.59
C SER A 205 9.71 -3.46 36.01
N ASP A 206 10.34 -4.23 36.90
CA ASP A 206 9.92 -4.40 38.28
C ASP A 206 10.02 -3.07 39.05
N TRP A 207 11.10 -2.30 38.84
CA TRP A 207 11.28 -1.00 39.47
C TRP A 207 10.21 0.01 39.02
N VAL A 208 9.99 0.15 37.71
CA VAL A 208 8.98 1.07 37.16
C VAL A 208 7.59 0.66 37.62
N SER A 209 7.25 -0.63 37.57
CA SER A 209 5.93 -1.12 38.02
C SER A 209 5.68 -0.85 39.51
N LYS A 210 6.73 -0.82 40.33
CA LYS A 210 6.65 -0.57 41.77
C LYS A 210 6.63 0.91 42.13
N HIS A 211 7.40 1.74 41.42
CA HIS A 211 7.68 3.11 41.82
C HIS A 211 6.94 4.16 40.97
N PHE A 212 6.54 3.82 39.75
CA PHE A 212 5.83 4.76 38.88
C PHE A 212 4.31 4.65 39.06
N VAL A 213 3.77 5.29 40.10
CA VAL A 213 2.35 5.24 40.47
C VAL A 213 1.42 5.68 39.33
N ASN A 214 1.86 6.63 38.50
CA ASN A 214 1.07 7.18 37.39
C ASN A 214 1.25 6.41 36.07
N LEU A 215 1.91 5.24 36.09
CA LEU A 215 2.09 4.39 34.90
C LEU A 215 0.79 4.14 34.11
N PRO A 216 -0.39 3.90 34.72
CA PRO A 216 -1.63 3.69 33.98
C PRO A 216 -2.02 4.87 33.09
N SER A 217 -1.82 6.11 33.55
CA SER A 217 -2.19 7.35 32.85
C SER A 217 -1.04 8.00 32.09
N ALA A 218 0.17 7.46 32.20
CA ALA A 218 1.34 7.98 31.52
C ALA A 218 1.36 7.62 30.02
N GLY A 219 1.93 8.50 29.21
CA GLY A 219 2.30 8.21 27.83
C GLY A 219 3.64 7.47 27.72
N VAL A 220 3.98 7.07 26.49
CA VAL A 220 5.27 6.42 26.18
C VAL A 220 6.47 7.30 26.60
N PRO A 221 6.55 8.61 26.26
CA PRO A 221 7.73 9.42 26.59
C PRO A 221 8.05 9.45 28.08
N GLN A 222 7.03 9.67 28.92
CA GLN A 222 7.20 9.70 30.38
C GLN A 222 7.63 8.33 30.91
N THR A 223 7.05 7.25 30.39
CA THR A 223 7.41 5.88 30.79
C THR A 223 8.88 5.56 30.48
N MET A 224 9.37 6.01 29.32
CA MET A 224 10.77 5.81 28.93
C MET A 224 11.75 6.58 29.82
N GLU A 225 11.40 7.78 30.27
CA GLU A 225 12.23 8.52 31.25
C GLU A 225 12.32 7.80 32.60
N TRP A 226 11.24 7.14 33.05
CA TRP A 226 11.26 6.32 34.26
C TRP A 226 12.11 5.05 34.10
N LEU A 227 12.07 4.40 32.94
CA LEU A 227 12.96 3.28 32.62
C LEU A 227 14.43 3.70 32.61
N LYS A 228 14.75 4.87 32.04
CA LYS A 228 16.12 5.42 32.07
C LYS A 228 16.57 5.75 33.47
N HIS A 229 15.69 6.31 34.30
CA HIS A 229 15.99 6.59 35.70
C HIS A 229 16.32 5.29 36.46
N ALA A 230 15.55 4.22 36.22
CA ALA A 230 15.79 2.91 36.80
C ALA A 230 17.14 2.30 36.37
N ASP A 231 17.56 2.51 35.11
CA ASP A 231 18.81 1.94 34.57
C ASP A 231 20.06 2.65 35.12
N ARG A 232 19.91 3.82 35.74
CA ARG A 232 20.99 4.60 36.37
C ARG A 232 21.12 4.36 37.87
N GLY A 233 20.11 3.79 38.52
CA GLY A 233 20.03 3.58 39.97
C GLY A 233 20.49 2.20 40.40
#